data_AF-A0AAN0RFW8-F1
#
_entry.id   AF-A0AAN0RFW8-F1
#
_cell.length_a   1.000
_cell.length_b   1.000
_cell.length_c   1.000
_cell.angle_alpha   90.00
_cell.angle_beta   90.00
_cell.angle_gamma   90.00
#
_symmetry.space_group_name_H-M   'P 1'
#
loop_
_entity.id
_entity.type
_entity.pdbx_description
1 polymer ?
#
loop_
_entity_poly.entity_id
_entity_poly.type
_entity_poly.pdbx_seq_one_letter_code
_entity_poly.pdbx_strand_id
1 'polypeptide(L)'
;MPLHHPPWSDSSDIMKQQAITPPAPCTDDSASPTPSGGRVRAKAGRPSKKKTSSPSLRPVWPSPASAEDRHRLYCGDCLTVLPFLAEGSVDVIVTSPPYNLDLGYASYLDSRGEEEYLDWMTQVATALKRVLAPGGSFFLNVSGSPSRPWLPFELIVRLRTLFVLQNHIVWIKSVATPAVSVGHYKPVNGKRFLNHAQEHIFHLTHKGDVKLDRLAVGVPYKDKSNIVRRGHAQDLRCRGNTWFIPYETVRSKSQKFLHPGTFPVTLPRWCIRLHGVADALVLDPFMGTGTTGVAAQAEGARSIGIELDQGYISIAANRMMEAEGS
;
A
#
# COMPACT_ATOMS: atom_id res chain seq x y z
N MET A 1 -16.15 47.78 -32.33
CA MET A 1 -15.32 46.61 -32.67
C MET A 1 -16.03 45.35 -32.19
N PRO A 2 -16.67 44.58 -33.07
CA PRO A 2 -17.36 43.34 -32.70
C PRO A 2 -16.39 42.15 -32.70
N LEU A 3 -16.62 41.23 -31.76
CA LEU A 3 -15.89 39.98 -31.56
C LEU A 3 -16.23 38.98 -32.68
N HIS A 4 -15.20 38.41 -33.33
CA HIS A 4 -15.33 37.31 -34.29
C HIS A 4 -15.24 35.95 -33.56
N HIS A 5 -16.30 35.15 -33.67
CA HIS A 5 -16.25 33.69 -33.50
C HIS A 5 -16.37 33.03 -34.89
N PRO A 6 -15.64 31.94 -35.19
CA PRO A 6 -15.83 31.20 -36.44
C PRO A 6 -16.97 30.16 -36.32
N PRO A 7 -17.67 29.85 -37.43
CA PRO A 7 -18.80 28.93 -37.45
C PRO A 7 -18.36 27.47 -37.58
N TRP A 8 -19.05 26.57 -36.87
CA TRP A 8 -19.02 25.13 -37.12
C TRP A 8 -20.07 24.82 -38.20
N SER A 9 -19.63 24.31 -39.35
CA SER A 9 -20.50 23.84 -40.42
C SER A 9 -20.72 22.33 -40.32
N ASP A 10 -21.99 21.96 -40.19
CA ASP A 10 -22.56 20.64 -40.45
C ASP A 10 -22.25 20.18 -41.88
N SER A 11 -21.96 18.89 -42.06
CA SER A 11 -22.05 18.21 -43.36
C SER A 11 -22.23 16.71 -43.13
N SER A 12 -23.49 16.30 -43.12
CA SER A 12 -23.95 14.95 -43.39
C SER A 12 -23.63 14.55 -44.83
N ASP A 13 -23.48 13.24 -45.03
CA ASP A 13 -23.42 12.47 -46.28
C ASP A 13 -22.09 12.41 -47.04
N ILE A 14 -21.45 11.24 -46.99
CA ILE A 14 -21.55 10.23 -48.07
C ILE A 14 -20.94 8.91 -47.57
N MET A 15 -21.78 7.89 -47.46
CA MET A 15 -21.38 6.48 -47.42
C MET A 15 -20.81 6.05 -48.77
N LYS A 16 -19.81 5.14 -48.76
CA LYS A 16 -19.80 3.99 -49.68
C LYS A 16 -19.00 2.82 -49.09
N GLN A 17 -19.63 1.66 -49.20
CA GLN A 17 -19.33 0.35 -48.62
C GLN A 17 -18.07 -0.31 -49.23
N GLN A 18 -17.41 -1.16 -48.43
CA GLN A 18 -16.96 -2.48 -48.88
C GLN A 18 -17.24 -3.52 -47.78
N ALA A 19 -18.04 -4.52 -48.15
CA ALA A 19 -18.46 -5.63 -47.32
C ALA A 19 -17.42 -6.76 -47.38
N ILE A 20 -17.09 -7.33 -46.22
CA ILE A 20 -16.44 -8.65 -46.11
C ILE A 20 -17.28 -9.50 -45.15
N THR A 21 -17.59 -10.70 -45.65
CA THR A 21 -18.54 -11.71 -45.20
C THR A 21 -18.22 -12.32 -43.82
N PRO A 22 -19.21 -12.68 -42.99
CA PRO A 22 -19.01 -13.49 -41.79
C PRO A 22 -18.96 -15.00 -42.12
N PRO A 23 -18.17 -15.82 -41.40
CA PRO A 23 -18.25 -17.28 -41.50
C PRO A 23 -19.47 -17.85 -40.75
N ALA A 24 -19.93 -19.00 -41.27
CA ALA A 24 -21.17 -19.72 -40.97
C ALA A 24 -21.26 -20.37 -39.56
N PRO A 25 -22.48 -20.69 -39.08
CA PRO A 25 -22.70 -21.30 -37.77
C PRO A 25 -22.47 -22.82 -37.78
N CYS A 26 -21.83 -23.35 -36.72
CA CYS A 26 -21.78 -24.79 -36.47
C CYS A 26 -23.00 -25.21 -35.63
N THR A 27 -23.69 -26.23 -36.13
CA THR A 27 -24.93 -26.82 -35.62
C THR A 27 -24.71 -27.71 -34.41
N ASP A 28 -25.70 -27.70 -33.51
CA ASP A 28 -25.94 -28.68 -32.46
C ASP A 28 -26.16 -30.08 -33.05
N ASP A 29 -25.67 -31.10 -32.34
CA ASP A 29 -26.25 -32.44 -32.40
C ASP A 29 -26.44 -32.97 -30.98
N SER A 30 -27.70 -33.18 -30.64
CA SER A 30 -28.21 -33.75 -29.40
C SER A 30 -28.13 -35.28 -29.42
N ALA A 31 -27.69 -35.90 -28.32
CA ALA A 31 -28.17 -37.23 -27.94
C ALA A 31 -27.99 -37.50 -26.43
N SER A 32 -29.11 -37.72 -25.74
CA SER A 32 -29.22 -38.52 -24.50
C SER A 32 -30.15 -39.70 -24.83
N PRO A 33 -30.02 -40.88 -24.19
CA PRO A 33 -30.78 -41.10 -22.96
C PRO A 33 -30.11 -41.97 -21.87
N THR A 34 -30.73 -41.88 -20.69
CA THR A 34 -30.58 -42.47 -19.34
C THR A 34 -30.64 -44.03 -19.22
N PRO A 35 -30.75 -44.65 -18.02
CA PRO A 35 -29.85 -44.68 -16.85
C PRO A 35 -29.58 -46.15 -16.37
N SER A 36 -28.56 -46.42 -15.56
CA SER A 36 -28.60 -47.56 -14.60
C SER A 36 -27.42 -47.60 -13.63
N GLY A 37 -27.71 -48.10 -12.41
CA GLY A 37 -26.80 -49.01 -11.70
C GLY A 37 -25.81 -48.36 -10.74
N GLY A 38 -26.16 -48.37 -9.46
CA GLY A 38 -25.33 -47.84 -8.39
C GLY A 38 -24.10 -48.69 -8.04
N ARG A 39 -23.19 -48.05 -7.32
CA ARG A 39 -22.42 -48.65 -6.22
C ARG A 39 -21.79 -47.54 -5.38
N VAL A 40 -22.40 -47.31 -4.22
CA VAL A 40 -21.81 -46.55 -3.12
C VAL A 40 -20.58 -47.32 -2.65
N ARG A 41 -19.38 -46.77 -2.83
CA ARG A 41 -18.16 -47.22 -2.15
C ARG A 41 -17.88 -46.24 -1.02
N ALA A 42 -18.12 -46.70 0.21
CA ALA A 42 -17.64 -46.08 1.43
C ALA A 42 -16.12 -45.89 1.35
N LYS A 43 -15.64 -44.64 1.46
CA LYS A 43 -14.23 -44.36 1.73
C LYS A 43 -14.08 -44.16 3.24
N ALA A 44 -13.20 -44.99 3.80
CA ALA A 44 -12.87 -45.08 5.20
C ALA A 44 -12.49 -43.72 5.79
N GLY A 45 -12.92 -43.48 7.03
CA GLY A 45 -12.63 -42.29 7.80
C GLY A 45 -11.13 -42.05 7.91
N ARG A 46 -10.70 -40.84 7.54
CA ARG A 46 -9.41 -40.30 7.97
C ARG A 46 -9.54 -39.95 9.46
N PRO A 47 -8.57 -40.30 10.31
CA PRO A 47 -8.62 -39.96 11.72
C PRO A 47 -8.65 -38.43 11.87
N SER A 48 -9.63 -37.94 12.64
CA SER A 48 -9.73 -36.55 13.02
C SER A 48 -8.44 -36.15 13.76
N LYS A 49 -7.64 -35.27 13.15
CA LYS A 49 -6.58 -34.59 13.90
C LYS A 49 -7.28 -33.77 14.97
N LYS A 50 -7.11 -34.17 16.23
CA LYS A 50 -7.52 -33.41 17.41
C LYS A 50 -7.03 -31.97 17.23
N LYS A 51 -7.95 -31.01 17.37
CA LYS A 51 -7.64 -29.59 17.52
C LYS A 51 -6.73 -29.44 18.74
N THR A 52 -5.42 -29.44 18.52
CA THR A 52 -4.47 -28.95 19.50
C THR A 52 -4.72 -27.46 19.60
N SER A 53 -5.24 -27.01 20.73
CA SER A 53 -5.32 -25.61 21.12
C SER A 53 -3.99 -24.94 20.77
N SER A 54 -4.05 -23.88 19.97
CA SER A 54 -2.86 -23.08 19.65
C SER A 54 -2.17 -22.71 20.96
N PRO A 55 -0.85 -22.93 21.08
CA PRO A 55 -0.13 -22.47 22.25
C PRO A 55 -0.30 -20.95 22.31
N SER A 56 -0.64 -20.42 23.48
CA SER A 56 -0.68 -18.98 23.73
C SER A 56 0.67 -18.38 23.37
N LEU A 57 0.77 -17.78 22.19
CA LEU A 57 1.98 -17.12 21.69
C LEU A 57 2.21 -15.89 22.54
N ARG A 58 2.98 -16.02 23.63
CA ARG A 58 3.63 -14.85 24.23
C ARG A 58 4.56 -14.28 23.15
N PRO A 59 4.56 -12.96 22.89
CA PRO A 59 5.49 -12.35 21.96
C PRO A 59 6.91 -12.79 22.31
N VAL A 60 7.64 -13.35 21.33
CA VAL A 60 9.09 -13.53 21.48
C VAL A 60 9.66 -12.13 21.27
N TRP A 61 9.85 -11.44 22.38
CA TRP A 61 10.65 -10.22 22.42
C TRP A 61 12.06 -10.62 21.98
N PRO A 62 12.63 -10.11 20.88
CA PRO A 62 14.08 -10.14 20.78
C PRO A 62 14.55 -9.26 21.94
N SER A 63 14.93 -9.88 23.08
CA SER A 63 15.51 -9.35 24.34
C SER A 63 15.14 -7.91 24.75
N PRO A 64 14.65 -7.60 25.97
CA PRO A 64 14.05 -6.30 26.32
C PRO A 64 14.77 -5.13 25.65
N ALA A 65 14.22 -4.67 24.51
CA ALA A 65 14.73 -3.48 23.88
C ALA A 65 14.86 -2.42 24.97
N SER A 66 16.10 -2.02 25.23
CA SER A 66 16.38 -1.11 26.32
C SER A 66 15.59 0.18 26.07
N ALA A 67 15.32 0.98 27.10
CA ALA A 67 14.71 2.30 26.89
C ALA A 67 15.57 3.19 25.95
N GLU A 68 16.81 2.78 25.69
CA GLU A 68 17.81 3.44 24.84
C GLU A 68 17.76 2.96 23.38
N ASP A 69 17.07 1.85 23.08
CA ASP A 69 17.01 1.29 21.73
C ASP A 69 16.12 2.17 20.83
N ARG A 70 16.78 2.97 19.98
CA ARG A 70 16.11 3.87 19.01
C ARG A 70 15.24 3.11 18.01
N HIS A 71 15.53 1.84 17.76
CA HIS A 71 14.87 1.00 16.77
C HIS A 71 14.49 -0.37 17.36
N ARG A 72 13.18 -0.65 17.41
CA ARG A 72 12.59 -1.83 18.07
C ARG A 72 11.85 -2.69 17.05
N LEU A 73 12.06 -4.00 17.08
CA LEU A 73 11.36 -4.97 16.25
C LEU A 73 10.63 -6.00 17.11
N TYR A 74 9.38 -6.30 16.75
CA TYR A 74 8.52 -7.25 17.43
C TYR A 74 8.07 -8.36 16.49
N CYS A 75 8.40 -9.61 16.83
CA CYS A 75 7.82 -10.76 16.15
C CYS A 75 6.48 -11.12 16.77
N GLY A 76 5.39 -10.96 16.02
CA GLY A 76 4.05 -11.34 16.46
C GLY A 76 2.91 -10.63 15.74
N ASP A 77 1.70 -11.00 16.11
CA ASP A 77 0.49 -10.35 15.62
C ASP A 77 0.39 -8.91 16.15
N CYS A 78 0.15 -7.95 15.26
CA CYS A 78 0.06 -6.53 15.61
C CYS A 78 -1.03 -6.22 16.64
N LEU A 79 -2.19 -6.89 16.60
CA LEU A 79 -3.27 -6.72 17.58
C LEU A 79 -2.89 -7.30 18.96
N THR A 80 -1.91 -8.20 19.01
CA THR A 80 -1.34 -8.70 20.27
C THR A 80 -0.27 -7.77 20.82
N VAL A 81 0.54 -7.14 19.97
CA VAL A 81 1.67 -6.27 20.40
C VAL A 81 1.21 -4.85 20.71
N LEU A 82 0.33 -4.25 19.89
CA LEU A 82 -0.12 -2.87 20.03
C LEU A 82 -0.67 -2.52 21.43
N PRO A 83 -1.41 -3.40 22.14
CA PRO A 83 -1.87 -3.13 23.51
C PRO A 83 -0.74 -2.82 24.52
N PHE A 84 0.48 -3.27 24.28
CA PHE A 84 1.62 -3.04 25.17
C PHE A 84 2.32 -1.68 24.91
N LEU A 85 1.96 -0.97 23.84
CA LEU A 85 2.49 0.37 23.58
C LEU A 85 1.69 1.43 24.36
N ALA A 86 2.39 2.46 24.83
CA ALA A 86 1.76 3.57 25.54
C ALA A 86 0.77 4.33 24.63
N GLU A 87 -0.34 4.78 25.22
CA GLU A 87 -1.32 5.62 24.51
C GLU A 87 -0.67 6.94 24.06
N GLY A 88 -1.02 7.40 22.85
CA GLY A 88 -0.53 8.66 22.31
C GLY A 88 1.00 8.79 22.19
N SER A 89 1.74 7.68 22.14
CA SER A 89 3.20 7.65 22.16
C SER A 89 3.86 7.71 20.78
N VAL A 90 3.11 7.46 19.70
CA VAL A 90 3.63 7.35 18.33
C VAL A 90 3.32 8.62 17.55
N ASP A 91 4.35 9.25 16.98
CA ASP A 91 4.22 10.48 16.20
C ASP A 91 3.77 10.21 14.76
N VAL A 92 4.34 9.17 14.14
CA VAL A 92 4.07 8.84 12.74
C VAL A 92 3.82 7.35 12.58
N ILE A 93 2.75 6.98 11.90
CA ILE A 93 2.54 5.61 11.43
C ILE A 93 2.70 5.63 9.91
N VAL A 94 3.60 4.80 9.37
CA VAL A 94 3.70 4.58 7.92
C VAL A 94 3.65 3.09 7.67
N THR A 95 2.65 2.63 6.93
CA THR A 95 2.45 1.19 6.79
C THR A 95 1.69 0.82 5.51
N SER A 96 1.76 -0.47 5.19
CA SER A 96 1.12 -1.13 4.06
C SER A 96 0.63 -2.51 4.54
N PRO A 97 -0.65 -2.66 4.91
CA PRO A 97 -1.17 -3.95 5.34
C PRO A 97 -1.08 -5.01 4.22
N PRO A 98 -1.08 -6.31 4.56
CA PRO A 98 -1.30 -7.36 3.58
C PRO A 98 -2.64 -7.12 2.87
N TYR A 99 -2.67 -7.19 1.54
CA TYR A 99 -3.79 -6.66 0.74
C TYR A 99 -4.89 -7.68 0.40
N ASN A 100 -4.85 -8.91 0.92
CA ASN A 100 -5.87 -9.92 0.60
C ASN A 100 -5.97 -10.18 -0.92
N LEU A 101 -4.79 -10.32 -1.55
CA LEU A 101 -4.55 -10.39 -2.99
C LEU A 101 -4.12 -11.79 -3.47
N ASP A 102 -4.38 -12.84 -2.69
CA ASP A 102 -3.90 -14.21 -2.95
C ASP A 102 -2.37 -14.26 -3.17
N LEU A 103 -1.62 -13.36 -2.52
CA LEU A 103 -0.17 -13.43 -2.50
C LEU A 103 0.19 -14.41 -1.39
N GLY A 104 0.71 -15.59 -1.76
CA GLY A 104 1.15 -16.59 -0.80
C GLY A 104 2.29 -16.08 0.08
N TYR A 105 1.94 -15.41 1.17
CA TYR A 105 2.84 -15.20 2.30
C TYR A 105 3.06 -16.56 2.98
N ALA A 106 4.29 -16.85 3.39
CA ALA A 106 4.65 -18.16 3.95
C ALA A 106 3.85 -18.52 5.23
N SER A 107 3.30 -17.52 5.93
CA SER A 107 2.68 -17.63 7.25
C SER A 107 1.28 -17.00 7.37
N TYR A 108 0.74 -16.38 6.32
CA TYR A 108 -0.59 -15.73 6.34
C TYR A 108 -1.49 -16.21 5.19
N LEU A 109 -2.70 -16.65 5.54
CA LEU A 109 -3.75 -16.99 4.57
C LEU A 109 -4.42 -15.70 4.08
N ASP A 110 -4.01 -15.24 2.90
CA ASP A 110 -4.49 -14.02 2.23
C ASP A 110 -5.81 -14.25 1.45
N SER A 111 -6.73 -15.03 2.04
CA SER A 111 -8.00 -15.48 1.44
C SER A 111 -9.23 -15.10 2.25
N ARG A 112 -9.16 -14.02 3.04
CA ARG A 112 -10.29 -13.55 3.86
C ARG A 112 -11.39 -13.00 2.94
N GLY A 113 -12.64 -13.07 3.37
CA GLY A 113 -13.71 -12.31 2.69
C GLY A 113 -13.39 -10.81 2.68
N GLU A 114 -13.96 -10.03 1.74
CA GLU A 114 -13.82 -8.56 1.74
C GLU A 114 -14.22 -7.93 3.06
N GLU A 115 -15.43 -8.24 3.52
CA GLU A 115 -15.91 -7.74 4.80
C GLU A 115 -15.03 -8.16 5.97
N GLU A 116 -14.54 -9.41 5.99
CA GLU A 116 -13.65 -9.89 7.05
C GLU A 116 -12.31 -9.12 7.07
N TYR A 117 -11.79 -8.78 5.89
CA TYR A 117 -10.60 -7.93 5.77
C TYR A 117 -10.87 -6.51 6.27
N LEU A 118 -11.99 -5.90 5.88
CA LEU A 118 -12.39 -4.56 6.29
C LEU A 118 -12.62 -4.49 7.81
N ASP A 119 -13.26 -5.51 8.39
CA ASP A 119 -13.45 -5.64 9.84
C ASP A 119 -12.12 -5.78 10.57
N TRP A 120 -11.22 -6.63 10.08
CA TRP A 120 -9.89 -6.79 10.66
C TRP A 120 -9.08 -5.50 10.61
N MET A 121 -9.06 -4.80 9.47
CA MET A 121 -8.39 -3.50 9.35
C MET A 121 -9.02 -2.44 10.25
N THR A 122 -10.33 -2.50 10.50
CA THR A 122 -11.00 -1.61 11.47
C THR A 122 -10.50 -1.86 12.88
N GLN A 123 -10.30 -3.12 13.28
CA GLN A 123 -9.72 -3.47 14.59
C GLN A 123 -8.28 -2.96 14.72
N VAL A 124 -7.46 -3.16 13.68
CA VAL A 124 -6.09 -2.64 13.63
C VAL A 124 -6.10 -1.13 13.74
N ALA A 125 -6.88 -0.44 12.92
CA ALA A 125 -6.99 1.02 12.94
C ALA A 125 -7.46 1.57 14.30
N THR A 126 -8.31 0.84 15.01
CA THR A 126 -8.74 1.19 16.38
C THR A 126 -7.56 1.13 17.35
N ALA A 127 -6.74 0.08 17.29
CA ALA A 127 -5.53 -0.03 18.10
C ALA A 127 -4.49 1.04 17.73
N LEU A 128 -4.34 1.34 16.43
CA LEU A 128 -3.46 2.41 15.94
C LEU A 128 -3.92 3.79 16.41
N LYS A 129 -5.24 4.05 16.44
CA LYS A 129 -5.79 5.30 16.96
C LYS A 129 -5.37 5.56 18.40
N ARG A 130 -5.38 4.52 19.25
CA ARG A 130 -4.97 4.63 20.65
C ARG A 130 -3.50 5.03 20.79
N VAL A 131 -2.60 4.42 20.01
CA VAL A 131 -1.15 4.69 20.16
C VAL A 131 -0.69 5.95 19.45
N LEU A 132 -1.44 6.43 18.44
CA LEU A 132 -1.12 7.64 17.70
C LEU A 132 -1.26 8.89 18.59
N ALA A 133 -0.20 9.69 18.68
CA ALA A 133 -0.18 10.95 19.42
C ALA A 133 -1.28 11.92 18.94
N PRO A 134 -1.76 12.85 19.79
CA PRO A 134 -2.81 13.80 19.41
C PRO A 134 -2.50 14.62 18.14
N GLY A 135 -1.22 14.93 17.89
CA GLY A 135 -0.73 15.60 16.69
C GLY A 135 -0.11 14.67 15.64
N GLY A 136 -0.29 13.36 15.78
CA GLY A 136 0.37 12.35 14.96
C GLY A 136 -0.23 12.17 13.56
N SER A 137 0.59 11.67 12.64
CA SER A 137 0.21 11.38 11.26
C SER A 137 0.16 9.88 10.99
N PHE A 138 -0.94 9.39 10.43
CA PHE A 138 -1.08 8.01 9.97
C PHE A 138 -1.14 7.96 8.44
N PHE A 139 -0.06 7.51 7.80
CA PHE A 139 0.05 7.27 6.37
C PHE A 139 -0.20 5.79 6.05
N LEU A 140 -1.39 5.51 5.51
CA LEU A 140 -1.81 4.18 5.12
C LEU A 140 -1.68 4.00 3.60
N ASN A 141 -0.72 3.19 3.16
CA ASN A 141 -0.61 2.77 1.77
C ASN A 141 -1.56 1.59 1.50
N VAL A 142 -2.53 1.74 0.62
CA VAL A 142 -3.41 0.66 0.17
C VAL A 142 -3.67 0.74 -1.33
N SER A 143 -3.80 -0.44 -1.95
CA SER A 143 -4.21 -0.59 -3.35
C SER A 143 -5.34 -1.61 -3.48
N GLY A 144 -6.05 -1.56 -4.60
CA GLY A 144 -7.00 -2.59 -5.01
C GLY A 144 -6.42 -3.47 -6.11
N SER A 145 -6.94 -4.69 -6.25
CA SER A 145 -6.68 -5.49 -7.46
C SER A 145 -7.66 -5.12 -8.58
N PRO A 146 -7.37 -5.53 -9.83
CA PRO A 146 -8.34 -5.39 -10.91
C PRO A 146 -9.70 -6.06 -10.61
N SER A 147 -9.72 -7.13 -9.82
CA SER A 147 -10.95 -7.80 -9.38
C SER A 147 -11.61 -7.16 -8.17
N ARG A 148 -10.89 -6.32 -7.40
CA ARG A 148 -11.36 -5.66 -6.17
C ARG A 148 -10.95 -4.18 -6.17
N PRO A 149 -11.40 -3.39 -7.16
CA PRO A 149 -10.95 -1.99 -7.31
C PRO A 149 -11.51 -1.07 -6.23
N TRP A 150 -12.61 -1.46 -5.56
CA TRP A 150 -13.29 -0.66 -4.54
C TRP A 150 -12.66 -0.77 -3.15
N LEU A 151 -11.88 -1.83 -2.88
CA LEU A 151 -11.27 -2.14 -1.58
C LEU A 151 -10.61 -0.94 -0.86
N PRO A 152 -9.69 -0.16 -1.49
CA PRO A 152 -9.09 1.01 -0.83
C PRO A 152 -10.13 2.05 -0.39
N PHE A 153 -11.19 2.23 -1.16
CA PHE A 153 -12.21 3.24 -0.92
C PHE A 153 -13.22 2.79 0.15
N GLU A 154 -13.60 1.52 0.14
CA GLU A 154 -14.45 0.95 1.18
C GLU A 154 -13.74 0.98 2.53
N LEU A 155 -12.45 0.63 2.55
CA LEU A 155 -11.62 0.73 3.74
C LEU A 155 -11.58 2.16 4.26
N ILE A 156 -11.26 3.16 3.42
CA ILE A 156 -11.16 4.53 3.93
C ILE A 156 -12.52 5.08 4.41
N VAL A 157 -13.64 4.66 3.79
CA VAL A 157 -14.99 4.99 4.26
C VAL A 157 -15.23 4.39 5.65
N ARG A 158 -14.87 3.13 5.87
CA ARG A 158 -14.99 2.46 7.17
C ARG A 158 -14.17 3.17 8.25
N LEU A 159 -12.98 3.65 7.91
CA LEU A 159 -12.09 4.33 8.85
C LEU A 159 -12.51 5.78 9.20
N ARG A 160 -13.51 6.36 8.53
CA ARG A 160 -14.00 7.74 8.83
C ARG A 160 -14.56 7.89 10.24
N THR A 161 -14.99 6.80 10.87
CA THR A 161 -15.46 6.80 12.27
C THR A 161 -14.31 6.91 13.27
N LEU A 162 -13.08 6.59 12.83
CA LEU A 162 -11.89 6.56 13.66
C LEU A 162 -10.98 7.77 13.42
N PHE A 163 -10.81 8.17 12.16
CA PHE A 163 -9.87 9.22 11.75
C PHE A 163 -10.48 10.20 10.76
N VAL A 164 -9.87 11.38 10.67
CA VAL A 164 -10.11 12.35 9.61
C VAL A 164 -9.08 12.14 8.50
N LEU A 165 -9.56 11.94 7.27
CA LEU A 165 -8.72 11.96 6.07
C LEU A 165 -8.29 13.40 5.78
N GLN A 166 -7.04 13.72 6.08
CA GLN A 166 -6.49 15.06 5.89
C GLN A 166 -5.90 15.24 4.48
N ASN A 167 -5.19 14.24 3.95
CA ASN A 167 -4.73 14.26 2.56
C ASN A 167 -4.91 12.88 1.92
N HIS A 168 -5.27 12.86 0.64
CA HIS A 168 -5.12 11.69 -0.22
C HIS A 168 -3.96 11.92 -1.17
N ILE A 169 -2.93 11.10 -1.04
CA ILE A 169 -1.75 11.11 -1.89
C ILE A 169 -1.83 9.93 -2.86
N VAL A 170 -1.55 10.19 -4.13
CA VAL A 170 -1.46 9.16 -5.17
C VAL A 170 0.01 8.87 -5.43
N TRP A 171 0.44 7.67 -5.05
CA TRP A 171 1.78 7.20 -5.38
C TRP A 171 1.79 6.61 -6.79
N ILE A 172 2.54 7.24 -7.69
CA ILE A 172 2.74 6.80 -9.04
C ILE A 172 4.05 6.00 -9.13
N LYS A 173 3.92 4.76 -9.60
CA LYS A 173 5.02 3.81 -9.81
C LYS A 173 5.59 3.89 -11.23
N SER A 174 4.77 4.33 -12.19
CA SER A 174 5.16 4.52 -13.59
C SER A 174 4.36 5.62 -14.28
N VAL A 175 5.01 6.37 -15.15
CA VAL A 175 4.41 7.42 -15.98
C VAL A 175 4.82 7.19 -17.44
N ALA A 176 3.86 7.38 -18.35
CA ALA A 176 4.09 7.43 -19.78
C ALA A 176 3.56 8.74 -20.35
N THR A 177 4.41 9.45 -21.09
CA THR A 177 4.12 10.66 -21.87
C THR A 177 4.75 10.52 -23.25
N PRO A 178 4.43 11.40 -24.22
CA PRO A 178 5.10 11.36 -25.53
C PRO A 178 6.63 11.46 -25.49
N ALA A 179 7.19 12.09 -24.44
CA ALA A 179 8.62 12.34 -24.31
C ALA A 179 9.35 11.36 -23.38
N VAL A 180 8.64 10.72 -22.45
CA VAL A 180 9.26 9.83 -21.45
C VAL A 180 8.32 8.70 -21.05
N SER A 181 8.88 7.50 -20.92
CA SER A 181 8.27 6.34 -20.26
C SER A 181 9.23 5.83 -19.19
N VAL A 182 8.80 5.89 -17.93
CA VAL A 182 9.67 5.59 -16.78
C VAL A 182 8.90 4.92 -15.66
N GLY A 183 9.60 4.10 -14.87
CA GLY A 183 9.05 3.38 -13.71
C GLY A 183 8.61 1.96 -14.04
N HIS A 184 8.20 1.24 -13.00
CA HIS A 184 7.90 -0.19 -13.07
C HIS A 184 6.60 -0.52 -12.35
N TYR A 185 5.85 -1.50 -12.86
CA TYR A 185 4.67 -2.06 -12.22
C TYR A 185 4.56 -3.55 -12.53
N LYS A 186 3.75 -4.28 -11.76
CA LYS A 186 3.40 -5.67 -12.07
C LYS A 186 2.37 -5.68 -13.21
N PRO A 187 2.67 -6.31 -14.37
CA PRO A 187 1.69 -6.39 -15.45
C PRO A 187 0.46 -7.21 -15.05
N VAL A 188 -0.70 -6.78 -15.51
CA VAL A 188 -1.94 -7.56 -15.43
C VAL A 188 -2.05 -8.40 -16.68
N ASN A 189 -2.14 -9.72 -16.53
CA ASN A 189 -2.34 -10.62 -17.65
C ASN A 189 -3.83 -10.67 -18.00
N GLY A 190 -4.20 -10.25 -19.21
CA GLY A 190 -5.58 -10.30 -19.69
C GLY A 190 -5.91 -9.15 -20.62
N LYS A 191 -7.08 -9.23 -21.28
CA LYS A 191 -7.56 -8.20 -22.22
C LYS A 191 -8.57 -7.22 -21.58
N ARG A 192 -8.91 -7.41 -20.31
CA ARG A 192 -10.01 -6.71 -19.63
C ARG A 192 -9.57 -5.45 -18.85
N PHE A 193 -8.36 -5.46 -18.30
CA PHE A 193 -7.93 -4.44 -17.32
C PHE A 193 -6.61 -3.79 -17.71
N LEU A 194 -6.44 -2.52 -17.34
CA LEU A 194 -5.19 -1.79 -17.47
C LEU A 194 -4.21 -2.18 -16.36
N ASN A 195 -2.92 -1.89 -16.57
CA ASN A 195 -1.90 -2.09 -15.55
C ASN A 195 -2.04 -1.06 -14.42
N HIS A 196 -1.90 -1.51 -13.17
CA HIS A 196 -1.96 -0.64 -12.00
C HIS A 196 -0.62 0.09 -11.80
N ALA A 197 -0.53 1.31 -12.35
CA ALA A 197 0.64 2.17 -12.25
C ALA A 197 0.66 3.05 -11.00
N GLN A 198 -0.35 2.96 -10.12
CA GLN A 198 -0.47 3.79 -8.93
C GLN A 198 -1.07 3.06 -7.72
N GLU A 199 -0.90 3.66 -6.55
CA GLU A 199 -1.48 3.24 -5.26
C GLU A 199 -1.92 4.45 -4.44
N HIS A 200 -2.70 4.22 -3.39
CA HIS A 200 -3.24 5.26 -2.53
C HIS A 200 -2.46 5.33 -1.22
N ILE A 201 -1.97 6.50 -0.85
CA ILE A 201 -1.48 6.80 0.50
C ILE A 201 -2.49 7.74 1.14
N PHE A 202 -3.26 7.22 2.09
CA PHE A 202 -4.20 8.01 2.86
C PHE A 202 -3.50 8.58 4.09
N HIS A 203 -3.41 9.91 4.19
CA HIS A 203 -2.94 10.61 5.38
C HIS A 203 -4.13 10.88 6.31
N LEU A 204 -4.23 10.04 7.32
CA LEU A 204 -5.23 10.04 8.37
C LEU A 204 -4.67 10.71 9.63
N THR A 205 -5.50 11.46 10.33
CA THR A 205 -5.14 12.10 11.61
C THR A 205 -6.35 12.08 12.53
N HIS A 206 -6.15 12.43 13.81
CA HIS A 206 -7.27 12.49 14.75
C HIS A 206 -8.32 13.55 14.39
N LYS A 207 -7.90 14.71 13.89
CA LYS A 207 -8.77 15.90 13.72
C LYS A 207 -8.69 16.59 12.36
N GLY A 208 -7.73 16.23 11.51
CA GLY A 208 -7.54 16.86 10.20
C GLY A 208 -6.76 18.17 10.25
N ASP A 209 -6.10 18.48 11.36
CA ASP A 209 -5.45 19.77 11.64
C ASP A 209 -3.93 19.66 11.88
N VAL A 210 -3.32 18.50 11.57
CA VAL A 210 -1.87 18.30 11.74
C VAL A 210 -1.12 19.20 10.77
N LYS A 211 -0.26 20.08 11.29
CA LYS A 211 0.61 20.94 10.48
C LYS A 211 1.71 20.09 9.85
N LEU A 212 1.92 20.26 8.55
CA LEU A 212 2.93 19.54 7.78
C LEU A 212 4.05 20.46 7.33
N ASP A 213 5.29 19.97 7.34
CA ASP A 213 6.39 20.59 6.62
C ASP A 213 6.33 20.24 5.13
N ARG A 214 5.49 21.00 4.42
CA ARG A 214 5.26 20.82 2.97
C ARG A 214 6.49 21.10 2.11
N LEU A 215 7.52 21.74 2.66
CA LEU A 215 8.73 22.09 1.94
C LEU A 215 9.86 21.06 2.17
N ALA A 216 9.80 20.23 3.22
CA ALA A 216 10.75 19.14 3.46
C ALA A 216 10.81 18.11 2.32
N VAL A 217 9.71 17.96 1.56
CA VAL A 217 9.65 17.16 0.32
C VAL A 217 9.40 18.02 -0.91
N GLY A 218 9.63 19.33 -0.81
CA GLY A 218 9.39 20.32 -1.85
C GLY A 218 10.15 20.04 -3.14
N VAL A 219 9.74 20.73 -4.20
CA VAL A 219 10.43 20.70 -5.50
C VAL A 219 10.74 22.11 -5.95
N PRO A 220 11.83 22.34 -6.69
CA PRO A 220 12.11 23.66 -7.23
C PRO A 220 11.01 24.19 -8.14
N TYR A 221 10.91 25.52 -8.24
CA TYR A 221 10.05 26.14 -9.23
C TYR A 221 10.61 25.87 -10.62
N LYS A 222 9.76 25.43 -11.56
CA LYS A 222 10.16 25.29 -12.97
C LYS A 222 10.39 26.66 -13.59
N ASP A 223 9.43 27.55 -13.43
CA ASP A 223 9.53 28.95 -13.82
C ASP A 223 9.93 29.78 -12.59
N LYS A 224 11.18 30.26 -12.60
CA LYS A 224 11.82 30.98 -11.49
C LYS A 224 11.19 32.34 -11.21
N SER A 225 10.46 32.93 -12.17
CA SER A 225 9.74 34.18 -11.94
C SER A 225 8.68 34.06 -10.83
N ASN A 226 8.17 32.84 -10.59
CA ASN A 226 7.19 32.59 -9.54
C ASN A 226 7.72 32.89 -8.13
N ILE A 227 9.03 32.79 -7.91
CA ILE A 227 9.64 33.04 -6.60
C ILE A 227 9.36 34.49 -6.20
N VAL A 228 9.72 35.44 -7.06
CA VAL A 228 9.50 36.87 -6.82
C VAL A 228 8.02 37.22 -6.94
N ARG A 229 7.35 36.78 -8.02
CA ARG A 229 5.96 37.15 -8.32
C ARG A 229 4.97 36.74 -7.22
N ARG A 230 5.26 35.67 -6.48
CA ARG A 230 4.40 35.15 -5.40
C ARG A 230 5.03 35.30 -4.01
N GLY A 231 6.16 36.01 -3.89
CA GLY A 231 6.81 36.29 -2.60
C GLY A 231 7.31 35.05 -1.86
N HIS A 232 7.83 34.04 -2.56
CA HIS A 232 8.43 32.87 -1.92
C HIS A 232 9.86 33.16 -1.46
N ALA A 233 10.19 32.75 -0.24
CA ALA A 233 11.52 32.96 0.37
C ALA A 233 12.63 32.09 -0.23
N GLN A 234 12.26 30.98 -0.88
CA GLN A 234 13.20 30.00 -1.43
C GLN A 234 12.68 29.41 -2.73
N ASP A 235 13.57 28.85 -3.53
CA ASP A 235 13.25 28.12 -4.76
C ASP A 235 12.72 26.71 -4.45
N LEU A 236 11.65 26.63 -3.66
CA LEU A 236 10.92 25.40 -3.37
C LEU A 236 9.43 25.68 -3.28
N ARG A 237 8.64 24.85 -3.97
CA ARG A 237 7.19 24.76 -3.81
C ARG A 237 6.81 23.43 -3.18
N CYS A 238 5.61 23.41 -2.59
CA CYS A 238 4.96 22.15 -2.25
C CYS A 238 4.93 21.22 -3.47
N ARG A 239 5.35 19.97 -3.27
CA ARG A 239 5.34 18.92 -4.31
C ARG A 239 3.92 18.64 -4.82
N GLY A 240 2.93 18.78 -3.93
CA GLY A 240 1.56 18.33 -4.17
C GLY A 240 1.37 16.90 -3.67
N ASN A 241 0.21 16.33 -3.98
CA ASN A 241 -0.25 15.02 -3.53
C ASN A 241 -0.15 13.92 -4.60
N THR A 242 0.62 14.15 -5.66
CA THR A 242 0.90 13.15 -6.70
C THR A 242 2.40 12.86 -6.70
N TRP A 243 2.77 11.68 -6.21
CA TRP A 243 4.16 11.35 -5.93
C TRP A 243 4.68 10.32 -6.91
N PHE A 244 5.53 10.74 -7.83
CA PHE A 244 6.25 9.81 -8.69
C PHE A 244 7.48 9.27 -7.95
N ILE A 245 7.41 8.01 -7.52
CA ILE A 245 8.48 7.28 -6.83
C ILE A 245 8.61 5.92 -7.51
N PRO A 246 9.47 5.76 -8.54
CA PRO A 246 9.64 4.49 -9.20
C PRO A 246 10.40 3.50 -8.30
N TYR A 247 10.17 2.21 -8.51
CA TYR A 247 11.06 1.18 -7.98
C TYR A 247 12.45 1.28 -8.64
N GLU A 248 13.48 1.01 -7.86
CA GLU A 248 14.82 0.80 -8.41
C GLU A 248 14.80 -0.38 -9.39
N THR A 249 15.51 -0.21 -10.51
CA THR A 249 15.57 -1.23 -11.55
C THR A 249 16.35 -2.44 -11.03
N VAL A 250 15.62 -3.50 -10.68
CA VAL A 250 16.20 -4.79 -10.32
C VAL A 250 16.83 -5.42 -11.57
N ARG A 251 18.16 -5.56 -11.60
CA ARG A 251 18.91 -6.04 -12.78
C ARG A 251 19.11 -7.57 -12.79
N SER A 252 18.79 -8.27 -11.69
CA SER A 252 18.88 -9.74 -11.64
C SER A 252 17.73 -10.39 -10.87
N LYS A 253 17.39 -11.65 -11.20
CA LYS A 253 16.40 -12.44 -10.44
C LYS A 253 16.83 -12.67 -8.99
N SER A 254 18.13 -12.80 -8.71
CA SER A 254 18.65 -13.01 -7.35
C SER A 254 18.38 -11.83 -6.41
N GLN A 255 18.32 -10.59 -6.93
CA GLN A 255 17.89 -9.41 -6.18
C GLN A 255 16.36 -9.37 -5.92
N LYS A 256 15.58 -10.13 -6.71
CA LYS A 256 14.10 -10.14 -6.67
C LYS A 256 13.52 -11.18 -5.71
N PHE A 257 14.30 -12.20 -5.36
CA PHE A 257 13.90 -13.30 -4.47
C PHE A 257 13.85 -12.93 -2.99
N LEU A 258 14.28 -11.72 -2.65
CA LEU A 258 14.04 -11.03 -1.39
C LEU A 258 12.54 -11.05 -1.04
N HIS A 259 11.72 -10.16 -1.62
CA HIS A 259 10.39 -9.87 -1.06
C HIS A 259 9.34 -9.42 -2.10
N PRO A 260 8.20 -10.11 -2.23
CA PRO A 260 7.05 -9.55 -2.91
C PRO A 260 6.37 -8.48 -2.04
N GLY A 261 6.13 -7.29 -2.59
CA GLY A 261 5.16 -6.33 -2.03
C GLY A 261 5.70 -5.18 -1.17
N THR A 262 6.99 -4.86 -1.18
CA THR A 262 7.51 -3.69 -0.46
C THR A 262 7.33 -2.40 -1.27
N PHE A 263 7.07 -1.26 -0.61
CA PHE A 263 7.24 0.07 -1.23
C PHE A 263 8.72 0.50 -1.20
N PRO A 264 9.17 1.44 -2.06
CA PRO A 264 10.52 2.01 -2.00
C PRO A 264 10.77 2.80 -0.71
N VAL A 265 12.01 2.78 -0.18
CA VAL A 265 12.42 3.52 1.04
C VAL A 265 12.10 5.01 0.96
N THR A 266 12.15 5.61 -0.23
CA THR A 266 11.82 7.03 -0.44
C THR A 266 10.40 7.39 0.00
N LEU A 267 9.43 6.47 -0.11
CA LEU A 267 8.03 6.73 0.25
C LEU A 267 7.87 7.01 1.76
N PRO A 268 8.26 6.11 2.69
CA PRO A 268 8.19 6.41 4.11
C PRO A 268 9.11 7.56 4.52
N ARG A 269 10.27 7.75 3.89
CA ARG A 269 11.11 8.94 4.15
C ARG A 269 10.35 10.23 3.88
N TRP A 270 9.61 10.31 2.77
CA TRP A 270 8.79 11.47 2.47
C TRP A 270 7.64 11.66 3.45
N CYS A 271 6.98 10.58 3.88
CA CYS A 271 5.95 10.66 4.92
C CYS A 271 6.51 11.21 6.25
N ILE A 272 7.67 10.73 6.70
CA ILE A 272 8.33 11.16 7.94
C ILE A 272 8.75 12.65 7.84
N ARG A 273 9.41 13.03 6.74
CA ARG A 273 9.78 14.43 6.48
C ARG A 273 8.58 15.37 6.44
N LEU A 274 7.51 14.94 5.79
CA LEU A 274 6.30 15.75 5.64
C LEU A 274 5.62 15.99 6.99
N HIS A 275 5.68 15.03 7.92
CA HIS A 275 5.19 15.23 9.28
C HIS A 275 6.00 16.32 10.02
N GLY A 276 7.31 16.37 9.81
CA GLY A 276 8.15 17.52 10.19
C GLY A 276 8.52 17.60 11.68
N VAL A 277 8.30 16.52 12.45
CA VAL A 277 8.75 16.42 13.85
C VAL A 277 10.12 15.75 13.90
N ALA A 278 11.08 16.41 14.56
CA ALA A 278 12.41 15.87 14.80
C ALA A 278 12.37 14.74 15.84
N ASP A 279 13.23 13.72 15.67
CA ASP A 279 13.29 12.53 16.53
C ASP A 279 11.94 11.80 16.73
N ALA A 280 11.04 11.92 15.75
CA ALA A 280 9.72 11.32 15.77
C ALA A 280 9.79 9.79 16.00
N LEU A 281 8.86 9.24 16.78
CA LEU A 281 8.67 7.81 16.90
C LEU A 281 7.78 7.30 15.76
N VAL A 282 8.37 6.53 14.85
CA VAL A 282 7.71 5.93 13.69
C VAL A 282 7.25 4.52 14.01
N LEU A 283 5.99 4.18 13.71
CA LEU A 283 5.46 2.83 13.85
C LEU A 283 5.10 2.23 12.49
N ASP A 284 5.47 0.97 12.28
CA ASP A 284 4.94 0.11 11.23
C ASP A 284 4.40 -1.20 11.84
N PRO A 285 3.07 -1.39 11.93
CA PRO A 285 2.48 -2.64 12.44
C PRO A 285 2.60 -3.82 11.46
N PHE A 286 3.06 -3.58 10.23
CA PHE A 286 3.24 -4.56 9.16
C PHE A 286 4.63 -4.39 8.53
N MET A 287 5.65 -4.46 9.38
CA MET A 287 7.02 -4.05 9.08
C MET A 287 7.61 -4.77 7.87
N GLY A 288 7.15 -5.99 7.57
CA GLY A 288 7.68 -6.82 6.50
C GLY A 288 9.18 -6.89 6.64
N THR A 289 9.90 -6.37 5.64
CA THR A 289 11.36 -6.44 5.59
C THR A 289 12.06 -5.17 6.01
N GLY A 290 11.38 -4.33 6.80
CA GLY A 290 12.01 -3.22 7.50
C GLY A 290 12.17 -1.95 6.69
N THR A 291 11.48 -1.79 5.55
CA THR A 291 11.62 -0.58 4.72
C THR A 291 11.28 0.70 5.49
N THR A 292 10.24 0.67 6.34
CA THR A 292 9.89 1.82 7.19
C THR A 292 10.94 2.07 8.27
N GLY A 293 11.54 1.02 8.84
CA GLY A 293 12.64 1.14 9.81
C GLY A 293 13.90 1.78 9.21
N VAL A 294 14.33 1.29 8.05
CA VAL A 294 15.46 1.88 7.29
C VAL A 294 15.19 3.34 6.95
N ALA A 295 13.94 3.68 6.58
CA ALA A 295 13.56 5.06 6.33
C ALA A 295 13.61 5.93 7.59
N ALA A 296 13.16 5.42 8.74
CA ALA A 296 13.23 6.12 10.01
C ALA A 296 14.68 6.41 10.41
N GLN A 297 15.58 5.42 10.31
CA GLN A 297 17.03 5.61 10.54
C GLN A 297 17.60 6.71 9.64
N ALA A 298 17.32 6.66 8.33
CA ALA A 298 17.81 7.65 7.37
C ALA A 298 17.27 9.07 7.57
N GLU A 299 16.21 9.24 8.36
CA GLU A 299 15.64 10.53 8.74
C GLU A 299 15.97 10.93 10.20
N GLY A 300 16.82 10.16 10.89
CA GLY A 300 17.17 10.41 12.29
C GLY A 300 16.00 10.22 13.26
N ALA A 301 14.95 9.50 12.84
CA ALA A 301 13.78 9.18 13.65
C ALA A 301 14.01 7.90 14.48
N ARG A 302 13.15 7.64 15.47
CA ARG A 302 13.07 6.36 16.18
C ARG A 302 12.04 5.47 15.50
N SER A 303 12.12 4.15 15.67
CA SER A 303 11.13 3.25 15.06
C SER A 303 10.70 2.07 15.92
N ILE A 304 9.44 1.67 15.76
CA ILE A 304 8.87 0.39 16.20
C ILE A 304 8.33 -0.33 14.96
N GLY A 305 8.81 -1.54 14.69
CA GLY A 305 8.26 -2.42 13.67
C GLY A 305 7.64 -3.66 14.30
N ILE A 306 6.49 -4.09 13.80
CA ILE A 306 5.84 -5.35 14.18
C ILE A 306 5.68 -6.19 12.91
N GLU A 307 6.07 -7.46 12.95
CA GLU A 307 5.91 -8.38 11.83
C GLU A 307 5.62 -9.79 12.37
N LEU A 308 4.70 -10.49 11.71
CA LEU A 308 4.27 -11.81 12.12
C LEU A 308 5.32 -12.88 11.78
N ASP A 309 6.00 -12.73 10.65
CA ASP A 309 6.96 -13.69 10.14
C ASP A 309 8.38 -13.48 10.68
N GLN A 310 8.90 -14.46 11.41
CA GLN A 310 10.25 -14.41 12.00
C GLN A 310 11.36 -14.28 10.93
N GLY A 311 11.15 -14.82 9.72
CA GLY A 311 12.08 -14.69 8.62
C GLY A 311 12.16 -13.25 8.12
N TYR A 312 11.02 -12.58 7.97
CA TYR A 312 10.96 -11.16 7.63
C TYR A 312 11.54 -10.26 8.71
N ILE A 313 11.29 -10.55 10.00
CA ILE A 313 11.95 -9.87 11.12
C ILE A 313 13.48 -9.95 11.00
N SER A 314 14.01 -11.14 10.70
CA SER A 314 15.46 -11.34 10.57
C SER A 314 16.05 -10.51 9.43
N ILE A 315 15.31 -10.40 8.32
CA ILE A 315 15.74 -9.60 7.16
C ILE A 315 15.62 -8.09 7.46
N ALA A 316 14.54 -7.67 8.14
CA ALA A 316 14.36 -6.30 8.59
C ALA A 316 15.53 -5.87 9.50
N ALA A 317 15.88 -6.69 10.48
CA ALA A 317 16.99 -6.43 11.39
C ALA A 317 18.32 -6.26 10.62
N ASN A 318 18.64 -7.17 9.70
CA ASN A 318 19.86 -7.08 8.89
C ASN A 318 19.92 -5.78 8.06
N ARG A 319 18.83 -5.45 7.36
CA ARG A 319 18.76 -4.22 6.56
C ARG A 319 18.91 -2.95 7.40
N MET A 320 18.37 -2.95 8.62
CA MET A 320 18.47 -1.83 9.54
C MET A 320 19.87 -1.70 10.14
N MET A 321 20.57 -2.81 10.42
CA MET A 321 21.97 -2.78 10.86
C MET A 321 22.91 -2.28 9.75
N GLU A 322 22.71 -2.71 8.50
CA GLU A 322 23.52 -2.25 7.36
C GLU A 322 23.35 -0.74 7.09
N ALA A 323 22.14 -0.20 7.32
CA ALA A 323 21.85 1.22 7.14
C ALA A 323 22.48 2.12 8.21
N GLU A 324 22.74 1.62 9.43
CA GLU A 324 23.43 2.40 10.48
C GLU A 324 24.92 2.58 10.22
N GLY A 325 25.54 1.68 9.44
CA GLY A 325 26.97 1.71 9.13
C GLY A 325 27.37 2.47 7.86
N SER A 326 26.40 3.07 7.14
CA SER A 326 26.59 3.76 5.85
C SER A 326 26.46 5.27 5.97
#